data_AF-A0A0Q6VY57-F1
#
_entry.id   AF-A0A0Q6VY57-F1
#
_cell.length_a   1.000
_cell.length_b   1.000
_cell.length_c   1.000
_cell.angle_alpha   90.00
_cell.angle_beta   90.00
_cell.angle_gamma   90.00
#
_symmetry.space_group_name_H-M   'P 1'
#
loop_
_entity.id
_entity.type
_entity.pdbx_description
1 polymer ?
#
loop_
_entity_poly.entity_id
_entity_poly.type
_entity_poly.pdbx_seq_one_letter_code
_entity_poly.pdbx_strand_id
1 'polypeptide(L)'
;MSTVTIASTHADAEAAEKVEEHHAQMAGRLALLTGDVLRTARTDRAETARQALLSWLRDELVPHAAAEEKTLYPAAAQIAEARLLVEAMLEEHVLIHRLVADLERAEDPVEAAGFARALETLFGSHLAKENDQLIPTLVASPSYSVAEMLTGMHELLGGHDDHDHAGDAAATEAGHGGHQCACGGHDDAGLPELDVRVIPHAIRHATIFGALDGLRPGAGLLLVADHNPLPLLAQLEQRARGAFAVSYRESGPEVWRLELSRS
;
A
#
# COMPACT_ATOMS: atom_id res chain seq x y z
N MET A 1 -6.16 16.21 -20.84
CA MET A 1 -7.48 16.87 -20.69
C MET A 1 -8.12 16.20 -19.49
N SER A 2 -8.25 16.88 -18.35
CA SER A 2 -9.00 16.32 -17.22
C SER A 2 -10.47 16.33 -17.60
N THR A 3 -10.98 15.15 -17.99
CA THR A 3 -12.41 14.90 -18.10
C THR A 3 -12.99 15.08 -16.71
N VAL A 4 -13.75 16.15 -16.49
CA VAL A 4 -14.51 16.32 -15.25
C VAL A 4 -15.63 15.28 -15.29
N THR A 5 -15.43 14.18 -14.56
CA THR A 5 -16.46 13.16 -14.35
C THR A 5 -17.52 13.75 -13.44
N ILE A 6 -18.76 13.83 -13.92
CA ILE A 6 -19.89 14.25 -13.10
C ILE A 6 -20.41 13.00 -12.41
N ALA A 7 -20.18 12.89 -11.10
CA ALA A 7 -20.71 11.80 -10.30
C ALA A 7 -22.25 11.78 -10.32
N SER A 8 -22.83 10.59 -10.44
CA SER A 8 -24.27 10.38 -10.40
C SER A 8 -24.84 10.72 -9.02
N THR A 9 -24.08 10.48 -7.94
CA THR A 9 -24.41 10.85 -6.56
C THR A 9 -23.20 11.33 -5.76
N HIS A 10 -23.44 12.07 -4.66
CA HIS A 10 -22.38 12.47 -3.72
C HIS A 10 -21.77 11.26 -3.00
N ALA A 11 -22.59 10.26 -2.64
CA ALA A 11 -22.13 9.05 -1.99
C ALA A 11 -21.17 8.24 -2.88
N ASP A 12 -21.42 8.18 -4.18
CA ASP A 12 -20.53 7.50 -5.13
C ASP A 12 -19.20 8.26 -5.32
N ALA A 13 -19.21 9.60 -5.24
CA ALA A 13 -17.98 10.39 -5.25
C ALA A 13 -17.12 10.13 -4.00
N GLU A 14 -17.73 10.14 -2.80
CA GLU A 14 -17.02 9.80 -1.56
C GLU A 14 -16.51 8.36 -1.56
N ALA A 15 -17.30 7.42 -2.10
CA ALA A 15 -16.89 6.03 -2.25
C ALA A 15 -15.68 5.89 -3.17
N ALA A 16 -15.68 6.59 -4.31
CA ALA A 16 -14.55 6.60 -5.24
C ALA A 16 -13.27 7.16 -4.60
N GLU A 17 -13.37 8.26 -3.85
CA GLU A 17 -12.22 8.82 -3.10
C GLU A 17 -11.65 7.79 -2.12
N LYS A 18 -12.50 7.06 -1.39
CA LYS A 18 -12.05 5.99 -0.47
C LYS A 18 -11.34 4.84 -1.20
N VAL A 19 -11.79 4.47 -2.39
CA VAL A 19 -11.11 3.46 -3.22
C VAL A 19 -9.73 3.95 -3.63
N GLU A 20 -9.64 5.17 -4.14
CA GLU A 20 -8.37 5.77 -4.54
C GLU A 20 -7.38 5.87 -3.36
N GLU A 21 -7.86 6.24 -2.17
CA GLU A 21 -7.07 6.24 -0.94
C GLU A 21 -6.61 4.84 -0.55
N HIS A 22 -7.48 3.83 -0.62
CA HIS A 22 -7.12 2.46 -0.32
C HIS A 22 -6.06 1.93 -1.31
N HIS A 23 -6.26 2.14 -2.60
CA HIS A 23 -5.32 1.77 -3.67
C HIS A 23 -3.95 2.43 -3.47
N ALA A 24 -3.93 3.69 -3.06
CA ALA A 24 -2.70 4.40 -2.74
C ALA A 24 -1.97 3.80 -1.53
N GLN A 25 -2.70 3.41 -0.47
CA GLN A 25 -2.11 2.70 0.67
C GLN A 25 -1.48 1.38 0.24
N MET A 26 -2.20 0.56 -0.55
CA MET A 26 -1.68 -0.71 -1.07
C MET A 26 -0.42 -0.52 -1.93
N ALA A 27 -0.41 0.49 -2.81
CA ALA A 27 0.75 0.82 -3.65
C ALA A 27 1.97 1.19 -2.79
N GLY A 28 1.79 2.04 -1.78
CA GLY A 28 2.88 2.43 -0.86
C GLY A 28 3.42 1.25 -0.07
N ARG A 29 2.53 0.36 0.38
CA ARG A 29 2.88 -0.88 1.10
C ARG A 29 3.68 -1.84 0.23
N LEU A 30 3.24 -2.09 -1.01
CA LEU A 30 3.93 -2.93 -1.98
C LEU A 30 5.32 -2.37 -2.34
N ALA A 31 5.43 -1.06 -2.54
CA ALA A 31 6.70 -0.40 -2.87
C ALA A 31 7.75 -0.62 -1.79
N LEU A 32 7.39 -0.47 -0.51
CA LEU A 32 8.32 -0.73 0.59
C LEU A 32 8.74 -2.19 0.70
N LEU A 33 7.78 -3.12 0.65
CA LEU A 33 8.08 -4.55 0.73
C LEU A 33 8.99 -4.99 -0.42
N THR A 34 8.72 -4.49 -1.63
CA THR A 34 9.56 -4.73 -2.81
C THR A 34 10.95 -4.11 -2.66
N GLY A 35 11.05 -2.88 -2.14
CA GLY A 35 12.32 -2.23 -1.84
C GLY A 35 13.16 -3.01 -0.82
N ASP A 36 12.53 -3.58 0.20
CA ASP A 36 13.17 -4.47 1.18
C ASP A 36 13.71 -5.74 0.53
N VAL A 37 12.94 -6.39 -0.33
CA VAL A 37 13.38 -7.59 -1.08
C VAL A 37 14.58 -7.25 -1.96
N LEU A 38 14.51 -6.16 -2.74
CA LEU A 38 15.60 -5.74 -3.63
C LEU A 38 16.90 -5.46 -2.88
N ARG A 39 16.82 -4.71 -1.78
CA ARG A 39 18.00 -4.33 -0.97
C ARG A 39 18.65 -5.54 -0.30
N THR A 40 17.84 -6.48 0.18
CA THR A 40 18.33 -7.63 0.95
C THR A 40 18.60 -8.87 0.09
N ALA A 41 18.37 -8.82 -1.23
CA ALA A 41 18.48 -9.96 -2.13
C ALA A 41 19.84 -10.69 -2.10
N ARG A 42 20.92 -10.03 -1.68
CA ARG A 42 22.26 -10.63 -1.58
C ARG A 42 22.77 -10.75 -0.15
N THR A 43 21.88 -10.61 0.83
CA THR A 43 22.20 -10.71 2.25
C THR A 43 21.51 -11.92 2.88
N ASP A 44 21.87 -12.22 4.12
CA ASP A 44 21.22 -13.26 4.94
C ASP A 44 19.74 -12.97 5.25
N ARG A 45 19.28 -11.73 5.01
CA ARG A 45 17.89 -11.29 5.25
C ARG A 45 16.95 -11.46 4.06
N ALA A 46 17.44 -11.96 2.93
CA ALA A 46 16.66 -12.09 1.70
C ALA A 46 15.35 -12.86 1.89
N GLU A 47 15.43 -14.05 2.51
CA GLU A 47 14.26 -14.91 2.69
C GLU A 47 13.24 -14.28 3.64
N THR A 48 13.69 -13.59 4.70
CA THR A 48 12.79 -12.89 5.62
C THR A 48 12.08 -11.71 4.96
N ALA A 49 12.73 -10.99 4.04
CA ALA A 49 12.08 -9.94 3.27
C ALA A 49 11.06 -10.51 2.28
N ARG A 50 11.43 -11.59 1.57
CA ARG A 50 10.57 -12.30 0.63
C ARG A 50 9.30 -12.85 1.31
N GLN A 51 9.43 -13.49 2.47
CA GLN A 51 8.28 -14.03 3.21
C GLN A 51 7.34 -12.91 3.70
N ALA A 52 7.88 -11.76 4.10
CA ALA A 52 7.04 -10.61 4.47
C ALA A 52 6.22 -10.10 3.28
N LEU A 53 6.83 -10.00 2.08
CA LEU A 53 6.11 -9.64 0.86
C LEU A 53 5.05 -10.71 0.50
N LEU A 54 5.40 -11.99 0.51
CA LEU A 54 4.48 -13.09 0.18
C LEU A 54 3.27 -13.16 1.11
N SER A 55 3.45 -12.92 2.42
CA SER A 55 2.33 -12.86 3.37
C SER A 55 1.36 -11.76 2.96
N TRP A 56 1.85 -10.52 2.81
CA TRP A 56 1.02 -9.38 2.44
C TRP A 56 0.29 -9.59 1.10
N LEU A 57 0.98 -10.16 0.10
CA LEU A 57 0.37 -10.46 -1.20
C LEU A 57 -0.79 -11.44 -1.09
N ARG A 58 -0.70 -12.45 -0.21
CA ARG A 58 -1.74 -13.46 -0.01
C ARG A 58 -2.88 -12.99 0.87
N ASP A 59 -2.55 -12.17 1.86
CA ASP A 59 -3.49 -11.77 2.91
C ASP A 59 -4.27 -10.51 2.53
N GLU A 60 -3.70 -9.64 1.68
CA GLU A 60 -4.30 -8.35 1.30
C GLU A 60 -4.48 -8.19 -0.21
N LEU A 61 -3.41 -8.24 -1.01
CA LEU A 61 -3.50 -7.92 -2.45
C LEU A 61 -4.37 -8.90 -3.25
N VAL A 62 -4.13 -10.19 -3.09
CA VAL A 62 -4.89 -11.23 -3.82
C VAL A 62 -6.38 -11.24 -3.41
N PRO A 63 -6.73 -11.18 -2.11
CA PRO A 63 -8.12 -11.05 -1.69
C PRO A 63 -8.81 -9.79 -2.24
N HIS A 64 -8.11 -8.65 -2.25
CA HIS A 64 -8.61 -7.39 -2.84
C HIS A 64 -9.00 -7.57 -4.32
N ALA A 65 -8.07 -8.06 -5.14
CA ALA A 65 -8.31 -8.34 -6.57
C ALA A 65 -9.50 -9.29 -6.77
N ALA A 66 -9.58 -10.35 -5.96
CA ALA A 66 -10.69 -11.31 -6.02
C ALA A 66 -12.04 -10.70 -5.59
N ALA A 67 -12.03 -9.67 -4.75
CA ALA A 67 -13.23 -8.96 -4.33
C ALA A 67 -13.72 -8.01 -5.44
N GLU A 68 -12.82 -7.34 -6.15
CA GLU A 68 -13.12 -6.51 -7.32
C GLU A 68 -13.77 -7.32 -8.45
N GLU A 69 -13.23 -8.51 -8.72
CA GLU A 69 -13.78 -9.45 -9.70
C GLU A 69 -15.22 -9.90 -9.38
N LYS A 70 -15.58 -9.90 -8.09
CA LYS A 70 -16.93 -10.28 -7.63
C LYS A 70 -17.88 -9.10 -7.55
N THR A 71 -17.38 -7.87 -7.56
CA THR A 71 -18.17 -6.66 -7.25
C THR A 71 -18.11 -5.64 -8.39
N LEU A 72 -17.03 -4.88 -8.49
CA LEU A 72 -16.88 -3.77 -9.43
C LEU A 72 -16.84 -4.22 -10.89
N TYR A 73 -16.09 -5.29 -11.18
CA TYR A 73 -15.84 -5.72 -12.57
C TYR A 73 -17.08 -6.23 -13.29
N PRO A 74 -17.97 -7.05 -12.67
CA PRO A 74 -19.23 -7.46 -13.30
C PRO A 74 -20.11 -6.29 -13.71
N ALA A 75 -20.17 -5.22 -12.89
CA ALA A 75 -20.92 -4.01 -13.19
C ALA A 75 -20.27 -3.21 -14.34
N ALA A 76 -18.96 -2.99 -14.27
CA ALA A 76 -18.24 -2.26 -15.30
C ALA A 76 -18.27 -2.98 -16.66
N ALA A 77 -18.27 -4.32 -16.67
CA ALA A 77 -18.36 -5.12 -17.90
C ALA A 77 -19.68 -4.93 -18.66
N GLN A 78 -20.75 -4.45 -18.00
CA GLN A 78 -22.01 -4.12 -18.65
C GLN A 78 -21.99 -2.74 -19.34
N ILE A 79 -20.99 -1.91 -19.06
CA ILE A 79 -20.82 -0.59 -19.67
C ILE A 79 -19.98 -0.76 -20.93
N ALA A 80 -20.52 -0.35 -22.09
CA ALA A 80 -19.91 -0.60 -23.39
C ALA A 80 -18.49 -0.02 -23.50
N GLU A 81 -18.27 1.16 -22.91
CA GLU A 81 -17.01 1.90 -22.89
C GLU A 81 -15.94 1.22 -22.02
N ALA A 82 -16.34 0.50 -20.97
CA ALA A 82 -15.42 -0.15 -20.02
C ALA A 82 -15.22 -1.65 -20.28
N ARG A 83 -16.08 -2.30 -21.06
CA ARG A 83 -16.05 -3.76 -21.24
C ARG A 83 -14.70 -4.32 -21.67
N LEU A 84 -14.07 -3.72 -22.70
CA LEU A 84 -12.75 -4.19 -23.16
C LEU A 84 -11.64 -3.92 -22.14
N LEU A 85 -11.79 -2.87 -21.32
CA LEU A 85 -10.87 -2.61 -20.23
C LEU A 85 -10.99 -3.71 -19.17
N VAL A 86 -12.20 -4.06 -18.74
CA VAL A 86 -12.43 -5.14 -17.78
C VAL A 86 -11.87 -6.48 -18.27
N GLU A 87 -12.08 -6.82 -19.55
CA GLU A 87 -11.49 -8.02 -20.15
C GLU A 87 -9.95 -8.04 -20.04
N ALA A 88 -9.29 -6.89 -20.28
CA ALA A 88 -7.85 -6.76 -20.11
C ALA A 88 -7.39 -6.81 -18.64
N MET A 89 -8.17 -6.21 -17.74
CA MET A 89 -7.87 -6.18 -16.30
C MET A 89 -7.94 -7.56 -15.65
N LEU A 90 -8.90 -8.39 -16.07
CA LEU A 90 -9.00 -9.79 -15.65
C LEU A 90 -7.76 -10.61 -16.08
N GLU A 91 -7.25 -10.38 -17.28
CA GLU A 91 -5.99 -11.00 -17.73
C GLU A 91 -4.78 -10.47 -16.95
N GLU A 92 -4.79 -9.21 -16.52
CA GLU A 92 -3.77 -8.66 -15.62
C GLU A 92 -3.83 -9.28 -14.23
N HIS A 93 -5.00 -9.59 -13.68
CA HIS A 93 -5.13 -10.36 -12.44
C HIS A 93 -4.50 -11.76 -12.57
N VAL A 94 -4.73 -12.45 -13.69
CA VAL A 94 -4.05 -13.72 -13.98
C VAL A 94 -2.54 -13.56 -13.99
N LEU A 95 -2.03 -12.46 -14.55
CA LEU A 95 -0.59 -12.17 -14.57
C LEU A 95 -0.05 -11.83 -13.16
N ILE A 96 -0.79 -11.07 -12.35
CA ILE A 96 -0.48 -10.78 -10.94
C ILE A 96 -0.33 -12.10 -10.18
N HIS A 97 -1.32 -12.99 -10.27
CA HIS A 97 -1.27 -14.30 -9.63
C HIS A 97 -0.08 -15.15 -10.09
N ARG A 98 0.26 -15.09 -11.37
CA ARG A 98 1.43 -15.78 -11.92
C ARG A 98 2.73 -15.23 -11.31
N LEU A 99 2.90 -13.91 -11.27
CA LEU A 99 4.08 -13.27 -10.69
C LEU A 99 4.22 -13.56 -9.19
N VAL A 100 3.12 -13.60 -8.44
CA VAL A 100 3.11 -14.02 -7.03
C VAL A 100 3.62 -15.46 -6.90
N ALA A 101 3.13 -16.37 -7.76
CA ALA A 101 3.51 -17.76 -7.74
C ALA A 101 4.97 -17.99 -8.20
N ASP A 102 5.46 -17.19 -9.15
CA ASP A 102 6.85 -17.23 -9.60
C ASP A 102 7.79 -16.69 -8.50
N LEU A 103 7.39 -15.62 -7.82
CA LEU A 103 8.11 -15.11 -6.64
C LEU A 103 8.18 -16.14 -5.50
N GLU A 104 7.14 -16.94 -5.30
CA GLU A 104 7.12 -18.06 -4.33
C GLU A 104 7.98 -19.25 -4.76
N ARG A 105 8.15 -19.49 -6.05
CA ARG A 105 8.93 -20.64 -6.55
C ARG A 105 10.39 -20.32 -6.83
N ALA A 106 10.75 -19.05 -6.97
CA ALA A 106 12.12 -18.61 -7.22
C ALA A 106 13.10 -19.22 -6.20
N GLU A 107 14.14 -19.88 -6.70
CA GLU A 107 15.21 -20.48 -5.88
C GLU A 107 16.32 -19.46 -5.58
N ASP A 108 16.56 -18.54 -6.52
CA ASP A 108 17.52 -17.44 -6.35
C ASP A 108 16.82 -16.19 -5.78
N PRO A 109 17.26 -15.67 -4.62
CA PRO A 109 16.79 -14.40 -4.08
C PRO A 109 16.84 -13.21 -5.04
N VAL A 110 17.81 -13.15 -5.95
CA VAL A 110 17.91 -12.07 -6.94
C VAL A 110 16.81 -12.19 -7.99
N GLU A 111 16.47 -13.42 -8.39
CA GLU A 111 15.35 -13.70 -9.28
C GLU A 111 14.01 -13.34 -8.62
N ALA A 112 13.83 -13.73 -7.35
CA ALA A 112 12.65 -13.35 -6.56
C ALA A 112 12.47 -11.82 -6.50
N ALA A 113 13.56 -11.07 -6.34
CA ALA A 113 13.53 -9.61 -6.37
C ALA A 113 13.12 -9.04 -7.74
N GLY A 114 13.48 -9.72 -8.83
CA GLY A 114 13.02 -9.39 -10.18
C GLY A 114 11.49 -9.53 -10.32
N PHE A 115 10.92 -10.64 -9.85
CA PHE A 115 9.47 -10.82 -9.84
C PHE A 115 8.75 -9.80 -8.96
N ALA A 116 9.33 -9.43 -7.81
CA ALA A 116 8.77 -8.40 -6.92
C ALA A 116 8.65 -7.05 -7.64
N ARG A 117 9.72 -6.62 -8.32
CA ARG A 117 9.73 -5.37 -9.10
C ARG A 117 8.78 -5.42 -10.30
N ALA A 118 8.69 -6.56 -10.98
CA ALA A 118 7.73 -6.74 -12.06
C ALA A 118 6.28 -6.58 -11.56
N LEU A 119 5.97 -7.19 -10.42
CA LEU A 119 4.66 -7.08 -9.77
C LEU A 119 4.35 -5.65 -9.33
N GLU A 120 5.27 -4.96 -8.68
CA GLU A 120 5.14 -3.54 -8.29
C GLU A 120 4.81 -2.64 -9.50
N THR A 121 5.52 -2.85 -10.62
CA THR A 121 5.32 -2.06 -11.85
C THR A 121 3.97 -2.35 -12.49
N LEU A 122 3.60 -3.63 -12.59
CA LEU A 122 2.32 -4.06 -13.14
C LEU A 122 1.16 -3.51 -12.30
N PHE A 123 1.22 -3.66 -10.98
CA PHE A 123 0.18 -3.22 -10.06
C PHE A 123 0.00 -1.69 -10.10
N GLY A 124 1.08 -0.91 -10.21
CA GLY A 124 0.97 0.53 -10.42
C GLY A 124 0.24 0.89 -11.73
N SER A 125 0.50 0.18 -12.83
CA SER A 125 -0.24 0.37 -14.07
C SER A 125 -1.69 -0.10 -13.98
N HIS A 126 -1.95 -1.14 -13.20
CA HIS A 126 -3.27 -1.70 -12.97
C HIS A 126 -4.16 -0.71 -12.21
N LEU A 127 -3.68 -0.20 -11.07
CA LEU A 127 -4.39 0.82 -10.28
C LEU A 127 -4.68 2.09 -11.07
N ALA A 128 -3.77 2.51 -11.96
CA ALA A 128 -4.03 3.67 -12.82
C ALA A 128 -5.23 3.46 -13.76
N LYS A 129 -5.43 2.25 -14.28
CA LYS A 129 -6.60 1.93 -15.12
C LYS A 129 -7.88 1.91 -14.29
N GLU A 130 -7.82 1.43 -13.05
CA GLU A 130 -8.98 1.46 -12.18
C GLU A 130 -9.35 2.88 -11.78
N ASN A 131 -8.40 3.62 -11.22
CA ASN A 131 -8.65 4.95 -10.66
C ASN A 131 -8.96 5.98 -11.76
N ASP A 132 -8.27 5.94 -12.90
CA ASP A 132 -8.44 6.99 -13.91
C ASP A 132 -9.52 6.66 -14.95
N GLN A 133 -9.93 5.39 -15.08
CA GLN A 133 -10.84 4.95 -16.15
C GLN A 133 -12.03 4.16 -15.62
N LEU A 134 -11.80 3.09 -14.85
CA LEU A 134 -12.88 2.19 -14.41
C LEU A 134 -13.82 2.84 -13.39
N ILE A 135 -13.27 3.34 -12.28
CA ILE A 135 -14.02 3.96 -11.19
C ILE A 135 -14.79 5.19 -11.69
N PRO A 136 -14.19 6.14 -12.44
CA PRO A 136 -14.93 7.27 -12.98
C PRO A 136 -16.08 6.84 -13.90
N THR A 137 -15.91 5.76 -14.66
CA THR A 137 -16.97 5.23 -15.53
C THR A 137 -18.14 4.66 -14.71
N LEU A 138 -17.86 3.96 -13.62
CA LEU A 138 -18.88 3.47 -12.69
C LEU A 138 -19.60 4.62 -11.97
N VAL A 139 -18.84 5.61 -11.48
CA VAL A 139 -19.35 6.80 -10.77
C VAL A 139 -20.24 7.67 -11.68
N ALA A 140 -19.93 7.75 -12.97
CA ALA A 140 -20.76 8.48 -13.94
C ALA A 140 -22.03 7.72 -14.35
N SER A 141 -22.11 6.42 -14.06
CA SER A 141 -23.26 5.60 -14.45
C SER A 141 -24.44 5.81 -13.50
N PRO A 142 -25.65 6.06 -14.00
CA PRO A 142 -26.85 6.09 -13.16
C PRO A 142 -27.36 4.68 -12.80
N SER A 143 -26.82 3.63 -13.42
CA SER A 143 -27.29 2.25 -13.26
C SER A 143 -26.55 1.47 -12.16
N TYR A 144 -25.46 2.03 -11.63
CA TYR A 144 -24.60 1.38 -10.66
C TYR A 144 -24.23 2.35 -9.54
N SER A 145 -24.12 1.85 -8.30
CA SER A 145 -23.61 2.62 -7.16
C SER A 145 -22.31 2.01 -6.67
N VAL A 146 -21.24 2.80 -6.72
CA VAL A 146 -19.92 2.42 -6.18
C VAL A 146 -20.01 2.29 -4.67
N ALA A 147 -20.78 3.14 -4.00
CA ALA A 147 -20.97 3.06 -2.55
C ALA A 147 -21.59 1.72 -2.09
N GLU A 148 -22.61 1.22 -2.80
CA GLU A 148 -23.22 -0.08 -2.52
C GLU A 148 -22.25 -1.24 -2.81
N MET A 149 -21.51 -1.15 -3.93
CA MET A 149 -20.53 -2.19 -4.32
C MET A 149 -19.39 -2.33 -3.31
N LEU A 150 -18.86 -1.22 -2.77
CA LEU A 150 -17.82 -1.25 -1.75
C LEU A 150 -18.29 -1.82 -0.42
N THR A 151 -19.56 -1.60 -0.08
CA THR A 151 -20.14 -2.21 1.13
C THR A 151 -20.08 -3.74 1.03
N GLY A 152 -20.48 -4.30 -0.12
CA GLY A 152 -20.34 -5.74 -0.39
C GLY A 152 -18.89 -6.21 -0.44
N MET A 153 -17.95 -5.38 -0.89
CA MET A 153 -16.52 -5.69 -0.88
C MET A 153 -15.95 -5.82 0.54
N HIS A 154 -16.30 -4.90 1.46
CA HIS A 154 -15.89 -5.00 2.87
C HIS A 154 -16.42 -6.27 3.54
N GLU A 155 -17.65 -6.68 3.23
CA GLU A 155 -18.20 -7.96 3.72
C GLU A 155 -17.38 -9.16 3.21
N LEU A 156 -16.96 -9.13 1.94
CA LEU A 156 -16.15 -10.20 1.33
C LEU A 156 -14.72 -10.26 1.87
N LEU A 157 -14.12 -9.11 2.16
CA LEU A 157 -12.78 -9.01 2.74
C LEU A 157 -12.79 -9.25 4.27
N GLY A 158 -13.95 -9.55 4.85
CA GLY A 158 -14.08 -9.97 6.24
C GLY A 158 -14.26 -8.81 7.21
N GLY A 159 -15.24 -7.93 6.94
CA GLY A 159 -15.64 -6.79 7.76
C GLY A 159 -15.41 -6.97 9.26
N HIS A 160 -14.27 -6.49 9.73
CA HIS A 160 -14.02 -6.16 11.12
C HIS A 160 -14.30 -4.66 11.24
N ASP A 161 -15.58 -4.30 11.30
CA ASP A 161 -15.93 -3.07 11.99
C ASP A 161 -15.48 -3.21 13.45
N ASP A 162 -14.76 -2.18 13.90
CA ASP A 162 -14.21 -2.02 15.24
C ASP A 162 -15.18 -2.49 16.34
N HIS A 163 -14.94 -3.67 16.89
CA HIS A 163 -15.45 -4.00 18.22
C HIS A 163 -14.46 -3.48 19.27
N ASP A 164 -14.85 -2.34 19.86
CA ASP A 164 -14.42 -1.85 21.16
C ASP A 164 -14.24 -3.01 22.16
N HIS A 165 -13.01 -3.50 22.31
CA HIS A 165 -12.64 -4.33 23.44
C HIS A 165 -12.07 -3.44 24.54
N ALA A 166 -13.00 -2.86 25.31
CA ALA A 166 -12.75 -2.60 26.72
C ALA A 166 -12.48 -3.94 27.42
N GLY A 167 -11.21 -4.22 27.67
CA GLY A 167 -10.72 -5.47 28.26
C GLY A 167 -9.63 -5.21 29.29
N ASP A 168 -10.12 -4.97 30.51
CA ASP A 168 -9.51 -5.04 31.84
C ASP A 168 -8.00 -5.34 32.01
N ALA A 169 -7.36 -4.52 32.83
CA ALA A 169 -5.98 -4.63 33.23
C ALA A 169 -5.77 -5.74 34.27
N ALA A 170 -4.85 -6.67 33.99
CA ALA A 170 -4.25 -7.50 35.02
C ALA A 170 -2.73 -7.56 34.83
N ALA A 171 -2.04 -6.93 35.77
CA ALA A 171 -0.59 -6.87 35.90
C ALA A 171 0.03 -8.25 36.18
N THR A 172 1.15 -8.54 35.54
CA THR A 172 2.23 -9.37 36.13
C THR A 172 3.59 -8.84 35.68
N GLU A 173 4.46 -8.62 36.66
CA GLU A 173 5.82 -8.11 36.48
C GLU A 173 6.85 -9.22 36.20
N ALA A 174 7.96 -8.75 35.61
CA ALA A 174 9.35 -9.14 35.83
C ALA A 174 9.99 -10.20 34.92
N GLY A 175 11.00 -9.74 34.17
CA GLY A 175 11.94 -10.57 33.43
C GLY A 175 12.99 -9.76 32.66
N HIS A 176 13.81 -8.97 33.38
CA HIS A 176 14.97 -8.26 32.82
C HIS A 176 15.98 -9.23 32.18
N GLY A 177 16.27 -9.05 30.90
CA GLY A 177 17.33 -9.76 30.19
C GLY A 177 17.77 -8.96 28.97
N GLY A 178 18.47 -7.85 29.20
CA GLY A 178 19.00 -7.01 28.14
C GLY A 178 19.99 -7.78 27.26
N HIS A 179 19.64 -7.93 25.98
CA HIS A 179 20.60 -8.25 24.94
C HIS A 179 20.93 -6.97 24.19
N GLN A 180 22.05 -6.35 24.56
CA GLN A 180 22.73 -5.39 23.71
C GLN A 180 23.33 -6.17 22.53
N CYS A 181 22.67 -6.11 21.37
CA CYS A 181 23.30 -6.56 20.14
C CYS A 181 24.16 -5.41 19.60
N ALA A 182 25.43 -5.42 19.97
CA ALA A 182 26.46 -4.66 19.30
C ALA A 182 26.93 -5.46 18.08
N CYS A 183 26.43 -5.12 16.89
CA CYS A 183 27.12 -5.40 15.65
C CYS A 183 27.19 -4.12 14.81
N GLY A 184 28.37 -3.49 14.87
CA GLY A 184 28.78 -2.55 13.84
C GLY A 184 28.95 -3.32 12.54
N GLY A 185 28.00 -3.10 11.63
CA GLY A 185 28.10 -3.42 10.22
C GLY A 185 27.54 -2.23 9.47
N HIS A 186 28.40 -1.31 9.06
CA HIS A 186 28.07 -0.29 8.08
C HIS A 186 27.96 -0.98 6.71
N ASP A 187 26.84 -1.66 6.47
CA ASP A 187 26.39 -1.92 5.12
C ASP A 187 25.60 -0.70 4.70
N ASP A 188 26.22 0.15 3.88
CA ASP A 188 25.67 1.39 3.32
C ASP A 188 24.61 1.08 2.25
N ALA A 189 23.65 0.23 2.59
CA ALA A 189 22.41 0.09 1.86
C ALA A 189 21.38 0.94 2.61
N GLY A 190 21.38 2.23 2.30
CA GLY A 190 20.53 3.23 2.95
C GLY A 190 19.06 2.83 3.09
N LEU A 191 18.36 3.50 4.01
CA LEU A 191 16.93 3.33 4.21
C LEU A 191 16.18 3.43 2.87
N PRO A 192 15.09 2.66 2.68
CA PRO A 192 14.24 2.81 1.49
C PRO A 192 13.80 4.26 1.39
N GLU A 193 13.93 4.84 0.19
CA GLU A 193 13.53 6.22 -0.08
C GLU A 193 12.13 6.24 -0.69
N LEU A 194 11.24 7.05 -0.13
CA LEU A 194 9.93 7.38 -0.69
C LEU A 194 9.93 8.87 -1.06
N ASP A 195 10.10 9.15 -2.35
CA ASP A 195 9.98 10.50 -2.88
C ASP A 195 8.51 10.84 -3.12
N VAL A 196 7.96 11.71 -2.28
CA VAL A 196 6.54 12.08 -2.34
C VAL A 196 6.25 13.22 -3.30
N ARG A 197 7.29 13.82 -3.88
CA ARG A 197 7.14 14.91 -4.86
C ARG A 197 6.54 14.43 -6.17
N VAL A 198 6.74 13.15 -6.50
CA VAL A 198 6.18 12.52 -7.69
C VAL A 198 4.77 11.97 -7.45
N ILE A 199 4.30 11.95 -6.20
CA ILE A 199 2.98 11.44 -5.82
C ILE A 199 1.97 12.60 -5.81
N PRO A 200 0.84 12.48 -6.55
CA PRO A 200 -0.22 13.47 -6.54
C PRO A 200 -0.71 13.78 -5.12
N HIS A 201 -0.97 15.06 -4.83
CA HIS A 201 -1.31 15.52 -3.48
C HIS A 201 -2.50 14.78 -2.87
N ALA A 202 -3.54 14.48 -3.67
CA ALA A 202 -4.77 13.83 -3.22
C ALA A 202 -4.52 12.46 -2.57
N ILE A 203 -3.60 11.66 -3.13
CA ILE A 203 -3.32 10.29 -2.66
C ILE A 203 -2.01 10.19 -1.86
N ARG A 204 -1.33 11.31 -1.64
CA ARG A 204 0.02 11.35 -1.05
C ARG A 204 0.05 10.80 0.36
N HIS A 205 -0.83 11.27 1.24
CA HIS A 205 -0.88 10.81 2.63
C HIS A 205 -1.20 9.31 2.72
N ALA A 206 -2.19 8.86 1.96
CA ALA A 206 -2.55 7.46 1.85
C ALA A 206 -1.35 6.58 1.45
N THR A 207 -0.60 6.99 0.42
CA THR A 207 0.62 6.29 -0.02
C THR A 207 1.68 6.25 1.08
N ILE A 208 1.92 7.38 1.75
CA ILE A 208 2.92 7.46 2.84
C ILE A 208 2.52 6.57 4.00
N PHE A 209 1.24 6.57 4.40
CA PHE A 209 0.81 5.75 5.52
C PHE A 209 0.85 4.26 5.20
N GLY A 210 0.42 3.84 4.00
CA GLY A 210 0.55 2.45 3.59
C GLY A 210 2.00 1.96 3.59
N ALA A 211 2.94 2.84 3.21
CA ALA A 211 4.36 2.60 3.42
C ALA A 211 4.69 2.46 4.93
N LEU A 212 4.41 3.48 5.76
CA LEU A 212 4.76 3.46 7.19
C LEU A 212 4.17 2.27 7.98
N ASP A 213 2.90 1.93 7.74
CA ASP A 213 2.22 0.78 8.35
C ASP A 213 2.95 -0.53 8.08
N GLY A 214 3.65 -0.55 6.95
CA GLY A 214 4.41 -1.69 6.52
C GLY A 214 5.81 -1.87 7.09
N LEU A 215 6.34 -0.87 7.79
CA LEU A 215 7.63 -0.98 8.46
C LEU A 215 7.55 -2.01 9.59
N ARG A 216 8.57 -2.87 9.70
CA ARG A 216 8.76 -3.72 10.89
C ARG A 216 9.24 -2.84 12.06
N PRO A 217 8.99 -3.22 13.33
CA PRO A 217 9.62 -2.55 14.48
C PRO A 217 11.15 -2.49 14.31
N GLY A 218 11.73 -1.32 14.55
CA GLY A 218 13.16 -1.03 14.34
C GLY A 218 13.57 -0.75 12.88
N ALA A 219 12.66 -0.87 11.90
CA ALA A 219 12.92 -0.48 10.52
C ALA A 219 12.55 0.99 10.27
N GLY A 220 13.11 1.59 9.23
CA GLY A 220 12.85 2.98 8.86
C GLY A 220 12.74 3.22 7.36
N LEU A 221 12.29 4.41 7.02
CA LEU A 221 12.03 4.95 5.68
C LEU A 221 12.62 6.36 5.61
N LEU A 222 13.23 6.71 4.48
CA LEU A 222 13.59 8.10 4.16
C LEU A 222 12.48 8.73 3.32
N LEU A 223 11.75 9.68 3.89
CA LEU A 223 10.73 10.47 3.20
C LEU A 223 11.37 11.70 2.56
N VAL A 224 11.17 11.88 1.25
CA VAL A 224 11.67 13.06 0.51
C VAL A 224 10.51 13.92 0.05
N ALA A 225 10.46 15.16 0.52
CA ALA A 225 9.37 16.11 0.28
C ALA A 225 9.87 17.47 -0.23
N ASP A 226 8.97 18.20 -0.89
CA ASP A 226 9.17 19.57 -1.40
C ASP A 226 9.00 20.65 -0.31
N HIS A 227 8.45 20.28 0.86
CA HIS A 227 8.29 21.15 2.01
C HIS A 227 8.32 20.35 3.31
N ASN A 228 8.43 21.04 4.46
CA ASN A 228 8.36 20.40 5.77
C ASN A 228 6.94 19.83 5.99
N PRO A 229 6.76 18.50 6.10
CA PRO A 229 5.44 17.88 6.12
C PRO A 229 4.80 17.91 7.51
N LEU A 230 4.76 19.06 8.19
CA LEU A 230 4.20 19.20 9.54
C LEU A 230 2.77 18.66 9.70
N PRO A 231 1.83 18.89 8.75
CA PRO A 231 0.48 18.32 8.85
C PRO A 231 0.47 16.79 8.84
N LEU A 232 1.28 16.17 7.98
CA LEU A 232 1.45 14.71 7.92
C LEU A 232 2.01 14.18 9.24
N LEU A 233 3.03 14.83 9.81
CA LEU A 233 3.61 14.41 11.10
C LEU A 233 2.59 14.51 12.24
N ALA A 234 1.77 15.56 12.25
CA ALA A 234 0.68 15.69 13.22
C ALA A 234 -0.37 14.58 13.05
N GLN A 235 -0.73 14.26 11.81
CA GLN A 235 -1.67 13.17 11.51
C GLN A 235 -1.10 11.79 11.89
N LEU A 236 0.20 11.56 11.66
CA LEU A 236 0.89 10.35 12.08
C LEU A 236 0.84 10.16 13.60
N GLU A 237 1.11 11.22 14.37
CA GLU A 237 1.07 11.18 15.83
C GLU A 237 -0.35 11.00 16.39
N GLN A 238 -1.36 11.51 15.68
CA GLN A 238 -2.77 11.27 16.04
C GLN A 238 -3.16 9.81 15.81
N ARG A 239 -2.74 9.22 14.69
CA ARG A 239 -3.09 7.85 14.29
C ARG A 239 -2.33 6.79 15.10
N ALA A 240 -1.04 7.01 15.35
CA ALA A 240 -0.14 6.02 15.95
C ALA A 240 0.81 6.71 16.94
N ARG A 241 0.24 7.22 18.04
CA ARG A 241 0.95 8.03 19.04
C ARG A 241 2.23 7.35 19.54
N GLY A 242 3.38 8.00 19.33
CA GLY A 242 4.69 7.49 19.77
C GLY A 242 5.20 6.25 19.01
N ALA A 243 4.51 5.78 17.98
CA ALA A 243 4.90 4.60 17.22
C ALA A 243 6.07 4.85 16.26
N PHE A 244 6.34 6.11 15.91
CA PHE A 244 7.40 6.49 14.97
C PHE A 244 8.31 7.57 15.55
N ALA A 245 9.61 7.35 15.44
CA ALA A 245 10.63 8.36 15.66
C ALA A 245 10.89 9.14 14.35
N VAL A 246 10.95 10.46 14.44
CA VAL A 246 11.17 11.37 13.29
C VAL A 246 12.53 12.06 13.45
N SER A 247 13.42 11.89 12.48
CA SER A 247 14.72 12.56 12.44
C SER A 247 14.91 13.32 11.13
N TYR A 248 15.18 14.62 11.19
CA TYR A 248 15.48 15.41 10.00
C TYR A 248 16.91 15.12 9.53
N ARG A 249 17.03 14.62 8.30
CA ARG A 249 18.32 14.41 7.61
C ARG A 249 18.71 15.63 6.77
N GLU A 250 17.72 16.33 6.24
CA GLU A 250 17.88 17.61 5.54
C GLU A 250 16.66 18.50 5.80
N SER A 251 16.90 19.79 6.01
CA SER A 251 15.88 20.76 6.42
C SER A 251 15.77 21.93 5.44
N GLY A 252 15.55 21.63 4.15
CA GLY A 252 15.21 22.62 3.13
C GLY A 252 16.26 23.71 2.89
N PRO A 253 15.91 24.75 2.08
CA PRO A 253 14.61 24.99 1.46
C PRO A 253 14.33 24.19 0.18
N GLU A 254 15.33 23.59 -0.47
CA GLU A 254 15.16 22.92 -1.76
C GLU A 254 14.55 21.52 -1.62
N VAL A 255 14.95 20.77 -0.59
CA VAL A 255 14.48 19.42 -0.31
C VAL A 255 14.39 19.20 1.19
N TRP A 256 13.33 18.52 1.62
CA TRP A 256 13.19 18.03 2.99
C TRP A 256 13.39 16.52 2.99
N ARG A 257 14.34 16.04 3.79
CA ARG A 257 14.59 14.59 3.98
C ARG A 257 14.36 14.24 5.44
N LEU A 258 13.37 13.39 5.70
CA LEU A 258 13.01 12.95 7.04
C LEU A 258 13.19 11.44 7.12
N GLU A 259 13.94 10.99 8.10
CA GLU A 259 13.95 9.59 8.50
C GLU A 259 12.80 9.33 9.47
N LEU A 260 11.95 8.36 9.11
CA LEU A 260 10.83 7.88 9.90
C LEU A 260 11.12 6.43 10.28
N SER A 261 11.28 6.15 11.57
CA SER A 261 11.65 4.83 12.09
C SER A 261 10.57 4.32 13.03
N ARG A 262 10.11 3.09 12.85
CA ARG A 262 9.09 2.46 13.69
C ARG A 262 9.73 1.98 15.00
N SER A 263 9.16 2.38 16.14
CA SER A 263 9.58 1.96 17.48
C SER A 263 9.29 0.47 17.75
#